data_AF-A0AAF0EFC8-F1
#
_entry.id   AF-A0AAF0EFC8-F1
#
_cell.length_a   1.000
_cell.length_b   1.000
_cell.length_c   1.000
_cell.angle_alpha   90.00
_cell.angle_beta   90.00
_cell.angle_gamma   90.00
#
_symmetry.space_group_name_H-M   'P 1'
#
loop_
_entity.id
_entity.type
_entity.pdbx_description
1 polymer ?
#
loop_
_entity_poly.entity_id
_entity_poly.type
_entity_poly.pdbx_seq_one_letter_code
_entity_poly.pdbx_strand_id
1 'polypeptide(L)'
;MSDAGATAAPSGGLRADMIQSAIQFLEDPKVQSSPVSQRISFLESKGLTPQEIDAALSQAGRAGGAAVAPRAPYPMMPAYPPVRPQRDWRDWFIMTVVAGTVGYGVVALARRYLYPHLQPPNQTALEEERDALAAKYDEVALHLEELDQTTEAMSQGLAAQQAAIAESVQGVNEMVADAREREERRDKDMEKMRDDVEELRTDVQGMFDRARQAQVSALSDLQSELKSLRSLLLSRGGLSAPAPAPTTESGASDDAPPARAAPTIPAWQLAEQE
;
A
#
# COMPACT_ATOMS: atom_id res chain seq x y z
N MET A 1 -3.50 -1.22 10.19
CA MET A 1 -3.41 -1.78 8.83
C MET A 1 -3.27 -3.29 8.94
N SER A 2 -4.32 -4.03 8.59
CA SER A 2 -4.25 -5.46 8.35
C SER A 2 -5.05 -5.70 7.08
N ASP A 3 -4.38 -5.49 5.96
CA ASP A 3 -4.85 -5.91 4.66
C ASP A 3 -4.32 -7.33 4.44
N ALA A 4 -5.23 -8.28 4.21
CA ALA A 4 -4.98 -9.41 3.34
C ALA A 4 -6.29 -10.18 3.11
N GLY A 5 -6.98 -9.79 2.04
CA GLY A 5 -7.46 -10.76 1.06
C GLY A 5 -8.47 -11.80 1.55
N ALA A 6 -9.72 -11.35 1.71
CA ALA A 6 -10.85 -12.22 1.45
C ALA A 6 -10.88 -12.59 -0.04
N THR A 7 -10.45 -13.80 -0.41
CA THR A 7 -10.79 -14.42 -1.70
C THR A 7 -10.96 -15.93 -1.60
N ALA A 8 -12.10 -16.39 -2.15
CA ALA A 8 -12.40 -17.72 -2.69
C ALA A 8 -12.81 -18.86 -1.73
N ALA A 9 -14.11 -18.92 -1.45
CA ALA A 9 -14.86 -20.18 -1.53
C ALA A 9 -15.66 -20.13 -2.85
N PRO A 10 -15.34 -21.00 -3.83
CA PRO A 10 -16.15 -22.19 -4.04
C PRO A 10 -15.30 -23.38 -4.55
N SER A 11 -14.84 -24.30 -3.69
CA SER A 11 -13.98 -25.41 -4.16
C SER A 11 -14.02 -26.71 -3.33
N GLY A 12 -15.01 -26.91 -2.46
CA GLY A 12 -15.06 -28.11 -1.59
C GLY A 12 -14.94 -29.44 -2.36
N GLY A 13 -15.53 -29.54 -3.56
CA GLY A 13 -15.38 -30.69 -4.46
C GLY A 13 -13.98 -30.80 -5.07
N LEU A 14 -13.48 -29.72 -5.68
CA LEU A 14 -12.14 -29.69 -6.31
C LEU A 14 -11.01 -29.97 -5.30
N ARG A 15 -11.15 -29.53 -4.04
CA ARG A 15 -10.17 -29.84 -2.98
C ARG A 15 -10.25 -31.29 -2.52
N ALA A 16 -11.45 -31.86 -2.42
CA ALA A 16 -11.62 -33.29 -2.12
C ALA A 16 -10.99 -34.17 -3.21
N ASP A 17 -11.13 -33.80 -4.49
CA ASP A 17 -10.52 -34.52 -5.62
C ASP A 17 -8.98 -34.48 -5.55
N MET A 18 -8.40 -33.34 -5.16
CA MET A 18 -6.94 -33.21 -4.95
C MET A 18 -6.45 -34.08 -3.80
N ILE A 19 -7.18 -34.13 -2.66
CA ILE A 19 -6.85 -35.00 -1.53
C ILE A 19 -6.95 -36.48 -1.93
N GLN A 20 -7.97 -36.86 -2.70
CA GLN A 20 -8.13 -38.23 -3.18
C GLN A 20 -7.00 -38.63 -4.16
N SER A 21 -6.56 -37.71 -5.02
CA SER A 21 -5.39 -37.93 -5.90
C SER A 21 -4.08 -38.07 -5.11
N ALA A 22 -3.96 -37.35 -3.98
CA ALA A 22 -2.82 -37.45 -3.07
C ALA A 22 -2.81 -38.80 -2.33
N ILE A 23 -3.97 -39.28 -1.87
CA ILE A 23 -4.09 -40.61 -1.25
C ILE A 23 -3.69 -41.70 -2.25
N GLN A 24 -4.18 -41.62 -3.49
CA GLN A 24 -3.83 -42.58 -4.54
C GLN A 24 -2.33 -42.58 -4.87
N PHE A 25 -1.68 -41.41 -4.85
CA PHE A 25 -0.24 -41.27 -5.01
C PHE A 25 0.54 -41.87 -3.82
N LEU A 26 0.07 -41.65 -2.60
CA LEU A 26 0.69 -42.18 -1.38
C LEU A 26 0.51 -43.70 -1.22
N GLU A 27 -0.49 -44.29 -1.85
CA GLU A 27 -0.71 -45.74 -1.92
C GLU A 27 0.20 -46.45 -2.94
N ASP A 28 0.82 -45.74 -3.88
CA ASP A 28 1.72 -46.35 -4.87
C ASP A 28 2.96 -46.97 -4.20
N PRO A 29 3.26 -48.26 -4.43
CA PRO A 29 4.42 -48.95 -3.85
C PRO A 29 5.77 -48.26 -4.09
N LYS A 30 5.92 -47.54 -5.21
CA LYS A 30 7.16 -46.80 -5.53
C LYS A 30 7.29 -45.51 -4.71
N VAL A 31 6.16 -44.93 -4.31
CA VAL A 31 6.10 -43.71 -3.51
C VAL A 31 6.27 -44.04 -2.03
N GLN A 32 5.77 -45.19 -1.57
CA GLN A 32 5.97 -45.68 -0.19
C GLN A 32 7.44 -45.93 0.17
N SER A 33 8.27 -46.36 -0.79
CA SER A 33 9.71 -46.55 -0.59
C SER A 33 10.52 -45.25 -0.57
N SER A 34 9.90 -44.12 -0.93
CA SER A 34 10.54 -42.81 -0.94
C SER A 34 10.45 -42.13 0.44
N PRO A 35 11.46 -41.33 0.85
CA PRO A 35 11.43 -40.58 2.11
C PRO A 35 10.18 -39.71 2.25
N VAL A 36 9.65 -39.60 3.47
CA VAL A 36 8.42 -38.85 3.76
C VAL A 36 8.57 -37.37 3.38
N SER A 37 9.75 -36.79 3.56
CA SER A 37 10.04 -35.40 3.15
C SER A 37 9.84 -35.15 1.66
N GLN A 38 10.27 -36.09 0.80
CA GLN A 38 10.11 -35.98 -0.66
C GLN A 38 8.63 -36.09 -1.07
N ARG A 39 7.86 -36.92 -0.37
CA ARG A 39 6.41 -37.05 -0.57
C ARG A 39 5.68 -35.76 -0.21
N ILE A 40 6.06 -35.12 0.91
CA ILE A 40 5.49 -33.85 1.36
C ILE A 40 5.80 -32.75 0.34
N SER A 41 7.07 -32.58 -0.07
CA SER A 41 7.44 -31.55 -1.06
C SER A 41 6.74 -31.73 -2.41
N PHE A 42 6.47 -32.97 -2.82
CA PHE A 42 5.73 -33.24 -4.05
C PHE A 42 4.26 -32.81 -3.92
N LEU A 43 3.61 -33.11 -2.80
CA LEU A 43 2.22 -32.70 -2.56
C LEU A 43 2.08 -31.18 -2.37
N GLU A 44 3.07 -30.52 -1.75
CA GLU A 44 3.14 -29.05 -1.69
C GLU A 44 3.27 -28.43 -3.09
N SER A 45 4.12 -29.02 -3.96
CA SER A 45 4.25 -28.56 -5.36
C SER A 45 2.98 -28.78 -6.20
N LYS A 46 2.09 -29.67 -5.76
CA LYS A 46 0.77 -29.90 -6.36
C LYS A 46 -0.30 -28.94 -5.83
N GLY A 47 0.07 -28.04 -4.92
CA GLY A 47 -0.82 -27.00 -4.38
C GLY A 47 -1.67 -27.46 -3.18
N LEU A 48 -1.32 -28.58 -2.54
CA LEU A 48 -1.97 -29.00 -1.30
C LEU A 48 -1.41 -28.20 -0.12
N THR A 49 -2.28 -27.81 0.79
CA THR A 49 -1.87 -27.16 2.04
C THR A 49 -1.29 -28.19 3.02
N PRO A 50 -0.44 -27.77 3.98
CA PRO A 50 0.13 -28.69 4.97
C PRO A 50 -0.92 -29.50 5.76
N GLN A 51 -2.09 -28.91 6.01
CA GLN A 51 -3.20 -29.55 6.71
C GLN A 51 -3.85 -30.68 5.88
N GLU A 52 -3.95 -30.51 4.56
CA GLU A 52 -4.53 -31.50 3.65
C GLU A 52 -3.56 -32.67 3.40
N ILE A 53 -2.26 -32.38 3.39
CA ILE A 53 -1.20 -33.39 3.24
C ILE A 53 -1.20 -34.35 4.44
N ASP A 54 -1.33 -33.83 5.67
CA ASP A 54 -1.40 -34.65 6.88
C ASP A 54 -2.64 -35.55 6.89
N ALA A 55 -3.79 -35.01 6.47
CA ALA A 55 -5.02 -35.78 6.31
C ALA A 55 -4.86 -36.94 5.31
N ALA A 56 -4.25 -36.70 4.15
CA ALA A 56 -4.00 -37.74 3.14
C ALA A 56 -3.01 -38.82 3.63
N LEU A 57 -1.93 -38.43 4.32
CA LEU A 57 -0.95 -39.35 4.91
C LEU A 57 -1.57 -40.24 5.99
N SER A 58 -2.42 -39.66 6.85
CA SER A 58 -3.10 -40.41 7.91
C SER A 58 -4.06 -41.48 7.35
N GLN A 59 -4.74 -41.19 6.24
CA GLN A 59 -5.68 -42.11 5.59
C GLN A 59 -4.97 -43.21 4.81
N ALA A 60 -3.92 -42.88 4.05
CA ALA A 60 -3.10 -43.88 3.35
C ALA A 60 -2.42 -44.87 4.33
N GLY A 61 -1.99 -44.39 5.50
CA GLY A 61 -1.44 -45.25 6.56
C GLY A 61 -2.48 -46.16 7.24
N ARG A 62 -3.76 -45.81 7.19
CA ARG A 62 -4.86 -46.61 7.77
C ARG A 62 -5.28 -47.75 6.84
N ALA A 63 -5.21 -47.55 5.52
CA ALA A 63 -5.63 -48.53 4.52
C ALA A 63 -4.73 -49.79 4.45
N GLY A 64 -3.45 -49.67 4.85
CA GLY A 64 -2.50 -50.80 4.90
C GLY A 64 -2.64 -51.73 6.11
N GLY A 65 -3.51 -51.38 7.08
CA GLY A 65 -3.68 -52.09 8.35
C GLY A 65 -5.02 -52.81 8.47
N ALA A 66 -5.38 -53.67 7.51
CA ALA A 66 -6.55 -54.53 7.67
C ALA A 66 -6.27 -55.58 8.77
N ALA A 67 -6.90 -55.39 9.92
CA ALA A 67 -6.87 -56.30 11.06
C ALA A 67 -7.38 -57.70 10.67
N VAL A 68 -6.53 -58.70 10.84
CA VAL A 68 -6.90 -60.13 10.72
C VAL A 68 -7.79 -60.50 11.89
N ALA A 69 -9.09 -60.72 11.62
CA ALA A 69 -10.01 -61.31 12.59
C ALA A 69 -9.68 -62.82 12.80
N PRO A 70 -9.63 -63.33 14.04
CA PRO A 70 -9.35 -64.75 14.29
C PRO A 70 -10.60 -65.59 14.04
N ARG A 71 -10.52 -66.58 13.14
CA ARG A 71 -11.61 -67.52 12.84
C ARG A 71 -11.63 -68.67 13.87
N ALA A 72 -12.84 -68.98 14.34
CA ALA A 72 -13.17 -69.98 15.36
C ALA A 72 -12.86 -71.45 14.95
N PRO A 73 -12.77 -72.39 15.92
CA PRO A 73 -12.15 -73.71 15.75
C PRO A 73 -13.13 -74.79 15.26
N TYR A 74 -12.61 -75.74 14.47
CA TYR A 74 -13.34 -76.94 14.02
C TYR A 74 -13.00 -78.17 14.90
N PRO A 75 -13.93 -79.14 15.06
CA PRO A 75 -13.83 -80.22 16.03
C PRO A 75 -13.03 -81.47 15.58
N MET A 76 -12.14 -81.89 16.47
CA MET A 76 -11.72 -83.25 16.89
C MET A 76 -11.73 -84.43 15.90
N MET A 77 -10.52 -84.93 15.62
CA MET A 77 -10.21 -86.31 15.21
C MET A 77 -9.26 -86.90 16.28
N PRO A 78 -9.34 -88.18 16.68
CA PRO A 78 -8.58 -88.69 17.82
C PRO A 78 -7.08 -88.73 17.50
N ALA A 79 -6.33 -87.84 18.13
CA ALA A 79 -4.88 -87.74 17.99
C ALA A 79 -4.18 -88.81 18.84
N TYR A 80 -3.47 -89.72 18.17
CA TYR A 80 -2.42 -90.50 18.82
C TYR A 80 -1.38 -89.54 19.42
N PRO A 81 -0.94 -89.72 20.68
CA PRO A 81 0.10 -88.86 21.23
C PRO A 81 1.41 -89.07 20.45
N PRO A 82 2.06 -88.00 19.94
CA PRO A 82 3.37 -88.14 19.32
C PRO A 82 4.37 -88.61 20.38
N VAL A 83 5.09 -89.68 20.07
CA VAL A 83 6.19 -90.18 20.89
C VAL A 83 7.22 -89.06 21.02
N ARG A 84 7.43 -88.56 22.24
CA ARG A 84 8.45 -87.54 22.48
C ARG A 84 9.82 -88.20 22.30
N PRO A 85 10.71 -87.68 21.44
CA PRO A 85 12.07 -88.19 21.36
C PRO A 85 12.71 -88.05 22.75
N GLN A 86 13.22 -89.17 23.27
CA GLN A 86 14.05 -89.19 24.48
C GLN A 86 15.31 -88.39 24.15
N ARG A 87 15.52 -87.28 24.85
CA ARG A 87 16.72 -86.46 24.69
C ARG A 87 17.85 -87.17 25.41
N ASP A 88 18.59 -87.98 24.67
CA ASP A 88 19.77 -88.67 25.19
C ASP A 88 20.83 -87.65 25.63
N TRP A 89 21.65 -87.99 26.62
CA TRP A 89 22.76 -87.14 27.11
C TRP A 89 23.71 -86.66 25.98
N ARG A 90 23.76 -87.41 24.87
CA ARG A 90 24.46 -87.07 23.63
C ARG A 90 23.91 -85.78 22.99
N ASP A 91 22.61 -85.56 22.99
CA ASP A 91 22.01 -84.33 22.45
C ASP A 91 22.39 -83.11 23.31
N TRP A 92 22.56 -83.28 24.63
CA TRP A 92 23.04 -82.21 25.50
C TRP A 92 24.48 -81.82 25.19
N PHE A 93 25.34 -82.81 24.90
CA PHE A 93 26.70 -82.57 24.46
C PHE A 93 26.75 -81.89 23.09
N ILE A 94 25.99 -82.39 22.10
CA ILE A 94 25.93 -81.79 20.76
C ILE A 94 25.40 -80.36 20.85
N MET A 95 24.35 -80.09 21.64
CA MET A 95 23.82 -78.74 21.83
C MET A 95 24.85 -77.82 22.49
N THR A 96 25.63 -78.30 23.46
CA THR A 96 26.67 -77.49 24.11
C THR A 96 27.80 -77.14 23.15
N VAL A 97 28.26 -78.10 22.33
CA VAL A 97 29.33 -77.87 21.35
C VAL A 97 28.85 -76.97 20.21
N VAL A 98 27.63 -77.18 19.71
CA VAL A 98 27.04 -76.34 18.65
C VAL A 98 26.73 -74.93 19.18
N ALA A 99 26.14 -74.80 20.37
CA ALA A 99 25.93 -73.49 21.00
C ALA A 99 27.25 -72.78 21.31
N GLY A 100 28.29 -73.51 21.72
CA GLY A 100 29.63 -72.98 21.97
C GLY A 100 30.31 -72.48 20.70
N THR A 101 30.22 -73.23 19.61
CA THR A 101 30.82 -72.85 18.32
C THR A 101 30.08 -71.67 17.66
N VAL A 102 28.76 -71.67 17.69
CA VAL A 102 27.94 -70.54 17.21
C VAL A 102 28.16 -69.31 18.08
N GLY A 103 28.18 -69.47 19.41
CA GLY A 103 28.45 -68.39 20.35
C GLY A 103 29.83 -67.76 20.15
N TYR A 104 30.87 -68.58 19.94
CA TYR A 104 32.21 -68.09 19.62
C TYR A 104 32.24 -67.33 18.28
N GLY A 105 31.51 -67.79 17.28
CA GLY A 105 31.35 -67.10 15.99
C GLY A 105 30.76 -65.70 16.14
N VAL A 106 29.68 -65.56 16.93
CA VAL A 106 29.04 -64.26 17.19
C VAL A 106 29.97 -63.32 17.94
N VAL A 107 30.67 -63.80 18.97
CA VAL A 107 31.61 -62.98 19.75
C VAL A 107 32.82 -62.55 18.90
N ALA A 108 33.35 -63.44 18.06
CA ALA A 108 34.46 -63.12 17.16
C ALA A 108 34.06 -62.07 16.12
N LEU A 109 32.84 -62.16 15.57
CA LEU A 109 32.32 -61.20 14.60
C LEU A 109 32.07 -59.83 15.26
N ALA A 110 31.49 -59.81 16.46
CA ALA A 110 31.29 -58.59 17.22
C ALA A 110 32.63 -57.90 17.57
N ARG A 111 33.64 -58.66 17.98
CA ARG A 111 34.97 -58.12 18.30
C ARG A 111 35.70 -57.61 17.05
N ARG A 112 35.48 -58.22 15.89
CA ARG A 112 36.14 -57.83 14.64
C ARG A 112 35.46 -56.64 13.96
N TYR A 113 34.14 -56.51 14.06
CA TYR A 113 33.36 -55.52 13.30
C TYR A 113 32.64 -54.48 14.16
N LEU A 114 32.07 -54.82 15.32
CA LEU A 114 31.40 -53.82 16.16
C LEU A 114 32.39 -53.02 17.02
N TYR A 115 33.39 -53.69 17.60
CA TYR A 115 34.37 -53.04 18.48
C TYR A 115 35.14 -51.87 17.83
N PRO A 116 35.66 -51.97 16.59
CA PRO A 116 36.32 -50.82 15.96
C PRO A 116 35.37 -49.65 15.64
N HIS A 117 34.07 -49.88 15.55
CA HIS A 117 33.07 -48.83 15.33
C HIS A 117 32.49 -48.23 16.64
N LEU A 118 32.80 -48.84 17.78
CA LEU A 118 32.36 -48.39 19.11
C LEU A 118 33.52 -47.84 19.95
N GLN A 119 34.74 -47.78 19.41
CA GLN A 119 35.81 -47.05 20.06
C GLN A 119 35.47 -45.56 20.07
N PRO A 120 35.42 -44.91 21.25
CA PRO A 120 35.19 -43.49 21.31
C PRO A 120 36.30 -42.79 20.52
N PRO A 121 35.95 -41.86 19.60
CA PRO A 121 36.93 -41.12 18.82
C PRO A 121 37.95 -40.45 19.76
N ASN A 122 39.22 -40.43 19.34
CA ASN A 122 40.35 -39.95 20.14
C ASN A 122 40.04 -38.56 20.73
N GLN A 123 40.45 -38.31 21.99
CA GLN A 123 40.14 -37.07 22.74
C GLN A 123 40.46 -35.78 21.95
N THR A 124 41.44 -35.82 21.05
CA THR A 124 41.83 -34.70 20.19
C THR A 124 40.76 -34.31 19.15
N ALA A 125 39.99 -35.26 18.64
CA ALA A 125 38.89 -34.98 17.70
C ALA A 125 37.72 -34.28 18.40
N LEU A 126 37.51 -34.57 19.69
CA LEU A 126 36.50 -33.89 20.49
C LEU A 126 36.89 -32.45 20.82
N GLU A 127 38.17 -32.18 21.02
CA GLU A 127 38.70 -30.83 21.21
C GLU A 127 38.56 -29.99 19.93
N GLU A 128 38.92 -30.56 18.77
CA GLU A 128 38.72 -29.90 17.47
C GLU A 128 37.24 -29.59 17.19
N GLU A 129 36.34 -30.54 17.48
CA GLU A 129 34.90 -30.30 17.37
C GLU A 129 34.40 -29.27 18.38
N ARG A 130 34.95 -29.22 19.60
CA ARG A 130 34.61 -28.21 20.61
C ARG A 130 35.01 -26.82 20.17
N ASP A 131 36.21 -26.67 19.62
CA ASP A 131 36.71 -25.39 19.11
C ASP A 131 35.91 -24.96 17.87
N ALA A 132 35.58 -25.90 16.98
CA ALA A 132 34.70 -25.64 15.84
C ALA A 132 33.29 -25.21 16.27
N LEU A 133 32.72 -25.84 17.30
CA LEU A 133 31.43 -25.43 17.87
C LEU A 133 31.54 -24.05 18.54
N ALA A 134 32.59 -23.78 19.32
CA ALA A 134 32.82 -22.49 19.95
C ALA A 134 32.90 -21.36 18.91
N ALA A 135 33.63 -21.58 17.82
CA ALA A 135 33.69 -20.63 16.70
C ALA A 135 32.32 -20.38 16.06
N LYS A 136 31.47 -21.41 15.95
CA LYS A 136 30.09 -21.27 15.45
C LYS A 136 29.20 -20.53 16.44
N TYR A 137 29.38 -20.72 17.74
CA TYR A 137 28.65 -19.94 18.74
C TYR A 137 29.06 -18.46 18.74
N ASP A 138 30.35 -18.17 18.57
CA ASP A 138 30.84 -16.79 18.43
C ASP A 138 30.29 -16.13 17.15
N GLU A 139 30.24 -16.87 16.03
CA GLU A 139 29.62 -16.42 14.78
C GLU A 139 28.12 -16.12 14.97
N VAL A 140 27.39 -16.97 15.69
CA VAL A 140 25.98 -16.74 16.01
C VAL A 140 25.80 -15.56 16.97
N ALA A 141 26.69 -15.39 17.95
CA ALA A 141 26.65 -14.24 18.86
C ALA A 141 26.85 -12.92 18.10
N LEU A 142 27.76 -12.90 17.12
CA LEU A 142 27.94 -11.75 16.23
C LEU A 142 26.71 -11.47 15.37
N HIS A 143 26.06 -12.50 14.82
CA HIS A 143 24.83 -12.32 14.06
C HIS A 143 23.64 -11.90 14.93
N LEU A 144 23.57 -12.34 16.18
CA LEU A 144 22.54 -11.88 17.11
C LEU A 144 22.73 -10.40 17.47
N GLU A 145 23.96 -9.97 17.69
CA GLU A 145 24.28 -8.55 17.91
C GLU A 145 23.92 -7.71 16.67
N GLU A 146 24.21 -8.20 15.47
CA GLU A 146 23.79 -7.56 14.21
C GLU A 146 22.27 -7.51 14.07
N LEU A 147 21.56 -8.57 14.46
CA LEU A 147 20.10 -8.62 14.44
C LEU A 147 19.48 -7.66 15.47
N ASP A 148 20.06 -7.53 16.66
CA ASP A 148 19.59 -6.57 17.66
C ASP A 148 19.80 -5.13 17.18
N GLN A 149 20.97 -4.81 16.61
CA GLN A 149 21.24 -3.50 16.03
C GLN A 149 20.33 -3.17 14.85
N THR A 150 20.08 -4.14 13.96
CA THR A 150 19.16 -3.94 12.82
C THR A 150 17.71 -3.83 13.27
N THR A 151 17.30 -4.55 14.32
CA THR A 151 15.96 -4.44 14.93
C THR A 151 15.78 -3.08 15.58
N GLU A 152 16.79 -2.58 16.30
CA GLU A 152 16.75 -1.27 16.92
C GLU A 152 16.69 -0.17 15.86
N ALA A 153 17.55 -0.24 14.84
CA ALA A 153 17.52 0.69 13.70
C ALA A 153 16.19 0.65 12.94
N MET A 154 15.60 -0.53 12.74
CA MET A 154 14.29 -0.67 12.12
C MET A 154 13.19 -0.05 12.99
N SER A 155 13.22 -0.28 14.30
CA SER A 155 12.24 0.28 15.24
C SER A 155 12.30 1.81 15.28
N GLN A 156 13.51 2.38 15.30
CA GLN A 156 13.74 3.83 15.24
C GLN A 156 13.28 4.39 13.88
N GLY A 157 13.57 3.69 12.79
CA GLY A 157 13.11 4.04 11.45
C GLY A 157 11.59 4.04 11.33
N LEU A 158 10.90 3.05 11.89
CA LEU A 158 9.43 2.98 11.92
C LEU A 158 8.83 4.11 12.77
N ALA A 159 9.42 4.43 13.91
CA ALA A 159 8.98 5.56 14.73
C ALA A 159 9.14 6.90 13.99
N ALA A 160 10.27 7.10 13.30
CA ALA A 160 10.50 8.28 12.47
C ALA A 160 9.54 8.36 11.28
N GLN A 161 9.30 7.25 10.58
CA GLN A 161 8.30 7.18 9.50
C GLN A 161 6.89 7.48 10.00
N GLN A 162 6.50 6.95 11.16
CA GLN A 162 5.19 7.22 11.76
C GLN A 162 5.02 8.71 12.08
N ALA A 163 6.06 9.35 12.64
CA ALA A 163 6.04 10.79 12.92
C ALA A 163 5.95 11.62 11.64
N ALA A 164 6.76 11.31 10.61
CA ALA A 164 6.73 12.00 9.33
C ALA A 164 5.38 11.83 8.60
N ILE A 165 4.78 10.63 8.67
CA ILE A 165 3.44 10.39 8.13
C ILE A 165 2.40 11.23 8.88
N ALA A 166 2.43 11.24 10.23
CA ALA A 166 1.49 12.03 11.01
C ALA A 166 1.58 13.53 10.69
N GLU A 167 2.80 14.06 10.56
CA GLU A 167 3.06 15.44 10.14
C GLU A 167 2.53 15.72 8.73
N SER A 168 2.80 14.83 7.77
CA SER A 168 2.31 15.00 6.40
C SER A 168 0.78 14.98 6.31
N VAL A 169 0.12 14.11 7.08
CA VAL A 169 -1.35 14.02 7.13
C VAL A 169 -1.93 15.28 7.76
N GLN A 170 -1.30 15.81 8.81
CA GLN A 170 -1.70 17.09 9.41
C GLN A 170 -1.56 18.24 8.40
N GLY A 171 -0.41 18.34 7.73
CA GLY A 171 -0.16 19.38 6.73
C GLY A 171 -1.14 19.31 5.54
N VAL A 172 -1.49 18.11 5.08
CA VAL A 172 -2.53 17.93 4.05
C VAL A 172 -3.89 18.39 4.57
N ASN A 173 -4.26 18.06 5.81
CA ASN A 173 -5.54 18.47 6.39
C ASN A 173 -5.62 20.00 6.53
N GLU A 174 -4.54 20.64 6.98
CA GLU A 174 -4.44 22.11 7.05
C GLU A 174 -4.53 22.74 5.66
N MET A 175 -3.82 22.19 4.67
CA MET A 175 -3.89 22.67 3.28
C MET A 175 -5.31 22.54 2.70
N VAL A 176 -6.02 21.45 3.01
CA VAL A 176 -7.41 21.25 2.58
C VAL A 176 -8.36 22.22 3.28
N ALA A 177 -8.14 22.52 4.57
CA ALA A 177 -8.90 23.52 5.30
C ALA A 177 -8.69 24.92 4.70
N ASP A 178 -7.44 25.31 4.46
CA ASP A 178 -7.07 26.55 3.79
C ASP A 178 -7.65 26.64 2.36
N ALA A 179 -7.61 25.54 1.61
CA ALA A 179 -8.16 25.49 0.26
C ALA A 179 -9.68 25.72 0.27
N ARG A 180 -10.40 25.10 1.21
CA ARG A 180 -11.84 25.36 1.40
C ARG A 180 -12.12 26.79 1.79
N GLU A 181 -11.34 27.37 2.71
CA GLU A 181 -11.54 28.77 3.11
C GLU A 181 -11.30 29.72 1.92
N ARG A 182 -10.28 29.45 1.10
CA ARG A 182 -10.01 30.24 -0.12
C ARG A 182 -11.12 30.08 -1.15
N GLU A 183 -11.70 28.90 -1.29
CA GLU A 183 -12.86 28.66 -2.15
C GLU A 183 -14.06 29.47 -1.69
N GLU A 184 -14.41 29.42 -0.40
CA GLU A 184 -15.51 30.22 0.16
C GLU A 184 -15.29 31.74 0.01
N ARG A 185 -14.05 32.21 0.18
CA ARG A 185 -13.70 33.62 -0.06
C ARG A 185 -13.86 33.99 -1.53
N ARG A 186 -13.36 33.15 -2.44
CA ARG A 186 -13.54 33.34 -3.88
C ARG A 186 -15.01 33.36 -4.28
N ASP A 187 -15.83 32.48 -3.73
CA ASP A 187 -17.26 32.43 -4.06
C ASP A 187 -17.97 33.71 -3.61
N LYS A 188 -17.65 34.21 -2.40
CA LYS A 188 -18.12 35.52 -1.92
C LYS A 188 -17.64 36.67 -2.79
N ASP A 189 -16.39 36.62 -3.25
CA ASP A 189 -15.84 37.66 -4.13
C ASP A 189 -16.49 37.61 -5.52
N MET A 190 -16.82 36.42 -6.03
CA MET A 190 -17.56 36.24 -7.29
C MET A 190 -19.01 36.70 -7.18
N GLU A 191 -19.64 36.54 -6.01
CA GLU A 191 -20.97 37.08 -5.72
C GLU A 191 -20.94 38.61 -5.73
N LYS A 192 -20.02 39.24 -4.99
CA LYS A 192 -19.83 40.70 -5.02
C LYS A 192 -19.51 41.22 -6.42
N MET A 193 -18.67 40.52 -7.17
CA MET A 193 -18.33 40.92 -8.53
C MET A 193 -19.56 40.84 -9.46
N ARG A 194 -20.50 39.92 -9.23
CA ARG A 194 -21.78 39.90 -9.95
C ARG A 194 -22.64 41.10 -9.58
N ASP A 195 -22.72 41.42 -8.30
CA ASP A 195 -23.47 42.57 -7.80
C ASP A 195 -22.89 43.88 -8.38
N ASP A 196 -21.57 44.06 -8.33
CA ASP A 196 -20.86 45.22 -8.91
C ASP A 196 -21.11 45.32 -10.43
N VAL A 197 -21.17 44.19 -11.15
CA VAL A 197 -21.47 44.15 -12.59
C VAL A 197 -22.93 44.53 -12.86
N GLU A 198 -23.87 44.13 -11.99
CA GLU A 198 -25.27 44.53 -12.11
C GLU A 198 -25.49 46.01 -11.77
N GLU A 199 -24.78 46.53 -10.77
CA GLU A 199 -24.73 47.95 -10.44
C GLU A 199 -24.15 48.76 -11.60
N LEU A 200 -22.99 48.36 -12.14
CA LEU A 200 -22.37 49.01 -13.29
C LEU A 200 -23.30 49.00 -14.50
N ARG A 201 -24.01 47.90 -14.74
CA ARG A 201 -25.00 47.81 -15.82
C ARG A 201 -26.12 48.84 -15.62
N THR A 202 -26.66 48.95 -14.42
CA THR A 202 -27.70 49.91 -14.07
C THR A 202 -27.21 51.35 -14.21
N ASP A 203 -26.00 51.63 -13.73
CA ASP A 203 -25.39 52.96 -13.81
C ASP A 203 -25.11 53.38 -15.25
N VAL A 204 -24.60 52.47 -16.09
CA VAL A 204 -24.39 52.72 -17.52
C VAL A 204 -25.71 53.03 -18.22
N GLN A 205 -26.78 52.27 -17.93
CA GLN A 205 -28.12 52.55 -18.46
C GLN A 205 -28.64 53.92 -17.98
N GLY A 206 -28.50 54.22 -16.68
CA GLY A 206 -28.91 55.49 -16.10
C GLY A 206 -28.12 56.69 -16.65
N MET A 207 -26.82 56.53 -16.92
CA MET A 207 -26.00 57.55 -17.56
C MET A 207 -26.47 57.81 -19.00
N PHE A 208 -26.84 56.76 -19.76
CA PHE A 208 -27.36 56.92 -21.11
C PHE A 208 -28.69 57.70 -21.12
N ASP A 209 -29.61 57.36 -20.21
CA ASP A 209 -30.89 58.06 -20.08
C ASP A 209 -30.68 59.52 -19.63
N ARG A 210 -29.82 59.77 -18.65
CA ARG A 210 -29.46 61.14 -18.23
C ARG A 210 -28.84 61.94 -19.36
N ALA A 211 -27.92 61.35 -20.13
CA ALA A 211 -27.30 62.00 -21.28
C ALA A 211 -28.34 62.34 -22.36
N ARG A 212 -29.28 61.43 -22.64
CA ARG A 212 -30.40 61.68 -23.56
C ARG A 212 -31.31 62.80 -23.06
N GLN A 213 -31.65 62.80 -21.77
CA GLN A 213 -32.48 63.84 -21.16
C GLN A 213 -31.81 65.22 -21.25
N ALA A 214 -30.50 65.30 -20.98
CA ALA A 214 -29.72 66.52 -21.09
C ALA A 214 -29.61 67.02 -22.55
N GLN A 215 -29.45 66.12 -23.52
CA GLN A 215 -29.49 66.49 -24.94
C GLN A 215 -30.87 67.02 -25.36
N VAL A 216 -31.96 66.40 -24.90
CA VAL A 216 -33.32 66.87 -25.17
C VAL A 216 -33.57 68.25 -24.55
N SER A 217 -33.12 68.47 -23.30
CA SER A 217 -33.27 69.79 -22.66
C SER A 217 -32.49 70.85 -23.43
N ALA A 218 -31.23 70.59 -23.77
CA ALA A 218 -30.40 71.51 -24.55
C ALA A 218 -31.02 71.82 -25.91
N LEU A 219 -31.59 70.83 -26.61
CA LEU A 219 -32.32 71.07 -27.86
C LEU A 219 -33.58 71.91 -27.66
N SER A 220 -34.32 71.71 -26.57
CA SER A 220 -35.52 72.50 -26.27
C SER A 220 -35.18 73.94 -25.88
N ASP A 221 -34.10 74.15 -25.14
CA ASP A 221 -33.58 75.46 -24.79
C ASP A 221 -33.12 76.18 -26.06
N LEU A 222 -32.33 75.52 -26.92
CA LEU A 222 -31.96 76.07 -28.24
C LEU A 222 -33.18 76.40 -29.10
N GLN A 223 -34.23 75.57 -29.10
CA GLN A 223 -35.48 75.91 -29.79
C GLN A 223 -36.17 77.13 -29.19
N SER A 224 -36.15 77.28 -27.87
CA SER A 224 -36.71 78.43 -27.17
C SER A 224 -35.90 79.71 -27.45
N GLU A 225 -34.57 79.61 -27.50
CA GLU A 225 -33.65 80.68 -27.85
C GLU A 225 -33.77 81.07 -29.31
N LEU A 226 -33.94 80.12 -30.24
CA LEU A 226 -34.20 80.42 -31.64
C LEU A 226 -35.55 81.11 -31.82
N LYS A 227 -36.59 80.68 -31.09
CA LYS A 227 -37.90 81.36 -31.09
C LYS A 227 -37.78 82.76 -30.48
N SER A 228 -37.03 82.94 -29.40
CA SER A 228 -36.84 84.23 -28.75
C SER A 228 -36.01 85.17 -29.64
N LEU A 229 -34.91 84.69 -30.25
CA LEU A 229 -34.12 85.42 -31.25
C LEU A 229 -34.95 85.77 -32.47
N ARG A 230 -35.82 84.87 -32.94
CA ARG A 230 -36.76 85.16 -34.02
C ARG A 230 -37.74 86.26 -33.59
N SER A 231 -38.28 86.19 -32.38
CA SER A 231 -39.19 87.22 -31.86
C SER A 231 -38.50 88.57 -31.70
N LEU A 232 -37.22 88.56 -31.29
CA LEU A 232 -36.39 89.75 -31.08
C LEU A 232 -35.96 90.34 -32.43
N LEU A 233 -35.67 89.51 -33.44
CA LEU A 233 -35.49 89.97 -34.83
C LEU A 233 -36.79 90.52 -35.42
N LEU A 234 -37.94 89.93 -35.10
CA LEU A 234 -39.24 90.43 -35.57
C LEU A 234 -39.62 91.74 -34.87
N SER A 235 -39.28 91.89 -33.58
CA SER A 235 -39.48 93.14 -32.84
C SER A 235 -38.44 94.20 -33.23
N ARG A 236 -37.25 93.81 -33.66
CA ARG A 236 -36.19 94.71 -34.18
C ARG A 236 -36.30 95.02 -35.67
N GLY A 237 -37.14 94.28 -36.41
CA GLY A 237 -37.51 94.59 -37.79
C GLY A 237 -38.37 95.85 -37.94
N GLY A 238 -38.76 96.50 -36.83
CA GLY A 238 -39.36 97.82 -36.79
C GLY A 238 -38.39 98.89 -36.28
N LEU A 239 -37.74 99.57 -37.24
CA LEU A 239 -37.19 100.95 -37.17
C LEU A 239 -35.87 101.24 -36.40
N SER A 240 -34.90 101.67 -37.23
CA SER A 240 -34.02 102.84 -37.06
C SER A 240 -32.64 102.71 -36.39
N ALA A 241 -31.60 103.08 -37.14
CA ALA A 241 -30.29 103.56 -36.69
C ALA A 241 -30.12 105.00 -37.25
N PRO A 242 -29.41 105.96 -36.59
CA PRO A 242 -27.93 105.93 -36.51
C PRO A 242 -27.27 106.46 -35.19
N ALA A 243 -25.92 106.33 -35.16
CA ALA A 243 -24.82 106.55 -34.18
C ALA A 243 -24.66 107.98 -33.56
N PRO A 244 -23.58 108.38 -32.77
CA PRO A 244 -22.30 107.73 -32.39
C PRO A 244 -21.80 107.91 -30.90
N ALA A 245 -20.54 107.48 -30.65
CA ALA A 245 -19.79 107.23 -29.39
C ALA A 245 -19.41 108.44 -28.48
N PRO A 246 -18.71 108.26 -27.33
CA PRO A 246 -17.23 108.13 -27.35
C PRO A 246 -16.56 107.15 -26.35
N THR A 247 -15.27 106.99 -26.62
CA THR A 247 -14.10 106.28 -26.03
C THR A 247 -13.72 106.54 -24.57
N THR A 248 -13.12 105.50 -23.94
CA THR A 248 -11.96 105.52 -22.98
C THR A 248 -11.51 104.05 -22.78
N GLU A 249 -10.41 103.57 -23.36
CA GLU A 249 -9.00 103.65 -22.93
C GLU A 249 -8.62 102.90 -21.64
N SER A 250 -7.78 101.87 -21.85
CA SER A 250 -6.58 101.46 -21.09
C SER A 250 -6.70 100.80 -19.71
N GLY A 251 -6.15 99.59 -19.62
CA GLY A 251 -5.90 98.88 -18.36
C GLY A 251 -5.45 97.44 -18.61
N ALA A 252 -4.17 97.27 -18.94
CA ALA A 252 -3.52 95.98 -19.04
C ALA A 252 -3.55 95.20 -17.70
N SER A 253 -3.78 93.90 -17.76
CA SER A 253 -3.28 92.95 -16.76
C SER A 253 -3.05 91.62 -17.46
N ASP A 254 -1.77 91.22 -17.51
CA ASP A 254 -1.34 89.84 -17.70
C ASP A 254 -2.16 88.91 -16.81
N ASP A 255 -2.80 87.90 -17.41
CA ASP A 255 -3.00 86.62 -16.73
C ASP A 255 -2.92 85.51 -17.78
N ALA A 256 -1.70 84.97 -17.92
CA ALA A 256 -1.44 83.79 -18.70
C ALA A 256 -1.91 82.55 -17.91
N PRO A 257 -2.61 81.58 -18.53
CA PRO A 257 -2.99 80.35 -17.84
C PRO A 257 -1.74 79.51 -17.54
N PRO A 258 -1.64 78.82 -16.39
CA PRO A 258 -0.50 77.96 -16.11
C PRO A 258 -0.50 76.78 -17.08
N ALA A 259 0.67 76.54 -17.67
CA ALA A 259 0.92 75.40 -18.55
C ALA A 259 0.62 74.07 -17.83
N ARG A 260 0.03 73.13 -18.58
CA ARG A 260 -0.12 71.73 -18.18
C ARG A 260 1.20 71.17 -17.66
N ALA A 261 1.17 70.59 -16.45
CA ALA A 261 2.24 69.74 -15.96
C ALA A 261 2.41 68.52 -16.89
N ALA A 262 3.67 68.19 -17.21
CA ALA A 262 4.02 66.99 -17.95
C ALA A 262 3.56 65.73 -17.17
N PRO A 263 3.15 64.65 -17.86
CA PRO A 263 2.72 63.43 -17.19
C PRO A 263 3.90 62.80 -16.42
N THR A 264 3.80 62.74 -15.10
CA THR A 264 4.72 61.98 -14.26
C THR A 264 4.38 60.49 -14.37
N ILE A 265 5.37 59.68 -14.74
CA ILE A 265 5.25 58.23 -14.82
C ILE A 265 5.14 57.65 -13.40
N PRO A 266 4.12 56.82 -13.08
CA PRO A 266 3.97 56.22 -11.76
C PRO A 266 5.03 55.14 -11.50
N ALA A 267 5.45 55.01 -10.23
CA ALA A 267 6.59 54.22 -9.78
C ALA A 267 6.56 52.71 -10.14
N TRP A 268 5.40 52.15 -10.50
CA TRP A 268 5.29 50.75 -10.91
C TRP A 268 5.85 50.48 -12.31
N GLN A 269 6.00 51.51 -13.15
CA GLN A 269 6.47 51.37 -14.54
C GLN A 269 8.01 51.32 -14.67
N LEU A 270 8.75 51.55 -13.58
CA LEU A 270 10.22 51.46 -13.53
C LEU A 270 10.74 50.13 -12.97
N ALA A 271 9.85 49.22 -12.56
CA ALA A 271 10.22 47.98 -11.88
C ALA A 271 10.43 46.76 -12.82
N GLU A 272 10.27 46.91 -14.14
CA GLU A 272 10.39 45.81 -15.12
C GLU A 272 11.66 45.85 -15.99
N GLN A 273 12.69 46.60 -15.59
CA GLN A 273 14.02 46.53 -16.21
C GLN A 273 15.11 46.36 -15.15
N GLU A 274 15.20 45.17 -14.56
CA GLU A 274 16.46 44.52 -14.15
C GLU A 274 16.33 43.00 -14.27
#